data_AF-A0A1X1R1U2-F1
#
_entry.id   AF-A0A1X1R1U2-F1
#
_cell.length_a   1.000
_cell.length_b   1.000
_cell.length_c   1.000
_cell.angle_alpha   90.00
_cell.angle_beta   90.00
_cell.angle_gamma   90.00
#
_symmetry.space_group_name_H-M   'P 1'
#
loop_
_entity.id
_entity.type
_entity.pdbx_description
1 polymer ?
#
loop_
_entity_poly.entity_id
_entity_poly.type
_entity_poly.pdbx_seq_one_letter_code
_entity_poly.pdbx_strand_id
1 'polypeptide(L)'
;MIRELLTAVAAGAMGVAGAIGAAPHAAAQPHYDGDVPNMNYDASLGAPCDNYERFIFGRGPSGQAEACHFPPPNQFPAATTGYWVISYPLFGVQQAGAKCPGPQSAAQSDGGLPMLCLGDRGWQEGWFTGAGFFPPAG
;
A
#
# COMPACT_ATOMS: atom_id res chain seq x y z
N MET A 1 12.68 42.60 -63.62
CA MET A 1 13.53 41.66 -62.87
C MET A 1 14.02 42.36 -61.61
N ILE A 2 14.04 41.64 -60.47
CA ILE A 2 14.59 42.02 -59.15
C ILE A 2 13.68 42.98 -58.36
N ARG A 3 13.19 42.74 -57.14
CA ARG A 3 13.20 41.64 -56.16
C ARG A 3 12.10 41.99 -55.16
N GLU A 4 11.21 41.06 -54.83
CA GLU A 4 10.39 41.16 -53.61
C GLU A 4 11.19 40.67 -52.41
N LEU A 5 11.10 41.37 -51.28
CA LEU A 5 11.41 40.85 -49.94
C LEU A 5 10.59 41.65 -48.92
N LEU A 6 9.60 40.97 -48.37
CA LEU A 6 8.65 41.47 -47.38
C LEU A 6 9.25 41.49 -45.96
N THR A 7 8.58 42.29 -45.15
CA THR A 7 8.86 42.84 -43.81
C THR A 7 8.80 41.87 -42.62
N ALA A 8 9.79 42.02 -41.72
CA ALA A 8 9.75 42.21 -40.26
C ALA A 8 8.83 41.40 -39.29
N VAL A 9 9.52 40.79 -38.29
CA VAL A 9 9.29 40.78 -36.82
C VAL A 9 8.07 40.04 -36.24
N ALA A 10 8.33 39.06 -35.35
CA ALA A 10 7.85 39.05 -33.95
C ALA A 10 8.45 37.90 -33.13
N ALA A 11 9.03 38.25 -31.97
CA ALA A 11 9.44 37.34 -30.92
C ALA A 11 8.22 36.78 -30.16
N GLY A 12 8.27 35.54 -29.69
CA GLY A 12 7.23 34.94 -28.87
C GLY A 12 7.77 33.79 -28.02
N ALA A 13 7.73 33.98 -26.71
CA ALA A 13 8.27 33.13 -25.64
C ALA A 13 7.97 31.62 -25.77
N MET A 14 9.01 30.78 -25.64
CA MET A 14 8.83 29.37 -25.30
C MET A 14 8.64 29.26 -23.79
N GLY A 15 7.41 28.93 -23.38
CA GLY A 15 7.08 28.64 -21.99
C GLY A 15 7.79 27.39 -21.48
N VAL A 16 8.50 27.53 -20.36
CA VAL A 16 8.98 26.40 -19.56
C VAL A 16 7.82 25.98 -18.67
N ALA A 17 6.99 25.06 -19.15
CA ALA A 17 6.09 24.32 -18.28
C ALA A 17 6.90 23.19 -17.63
N GLY A 18 7.17 23.32 -16.33
CA GLY A 18 7.81 22.27 -15.55
C GLY A 18 6.96 21.01 -15.56
N ALA A 19 7.47 19.96 -16.20
CA ALA A 19 6.93 18.62 -16.03
C ALA A 19 7.34 18.12 -14.64
N ILE A 20 6.42 18.18 -13.68
CA ILE A 20 6.54 17.45 -12.43
C ILE A 20 6.39 15.98 -12.83
N GLY A 21 7.50 15.25 -12.89
CA GLY A 21 7.51 13.84 -13.19
C GLY A 21 6.76 13.08 -12.09
N ALA A 22 5.52 12.67 -12.36
CA ALA A 22 4.95 11.51 -11.69
C ALA A 22 5.77 10.31 -12.17
N ALA A 23 6.76 9.91 -11.35
CA ALA A 23 7.44 8.66 -11.58
C ALA A 23 6.37 7.55 -11.67
N PRO A 24 6.42 6.67 -12.67
CA PRO A 24 5.49 5.56 -12.72
C PRO A 24 5.75 4.70 -11.49
N HIS A 25 4.89 4.80 -10.49
CA HIS A 25 4.77 3.74 -9.49
C HIS A 25 4.42 2.50 -10.31
N ALA A 26 5.34 1.53 -10.35
CA ALA A 26 5.09 0.23 -10.91
C ALA A 26 4.04 -0.47 -10.04
N ALA A 27 2.79 -0.03 -10.14
CA ALA A 27 1.66 -0.73 -9.59
C ALA A 27 1.52 -1.99 -10.44
N ALA A 28 2.00 -3.11 -9.91
CA ALA A 28 1.63 -4.41 -10.45
C ALA A 28 0.11 -4.44 -10.57
N GLN A 29 -0.40 -4.80 -11.75
CA GLN A 29 -1.84 -4.90 -11.96
C GLN A 29 -2.41 -5.92 -10.96
N PRO A 30 -3.49 -5.57 -10.23
CA PRO A 30 -4.15 -6.48 -9.30
C PRO A 30 -4.45 -7.82 -9.98
N HIS A 31 -3.96 -8.92 -9.42
CA HIS A 31 -4.34 -10.27 -9.85
C HIS A 31 -5.67 -10.68 -9.22
N TYR A 32 -5.95 -10.17 -8.03
CA TYR A 32 -7.18 -10.41 -7.29
C TYR A 32 -7.79 -9.09 -6.79
N ASP A 33 -9.11 -9.10 -6.57
CA ASP A 33 -9.79 -8.00 -5.95
C ASP A 33 -9.19 -7.70 -4.56
N GLY A 34 -8.97 -6.40 -4.32
CA GLY A 34 -8.37 -5.92 -3.08
C GLY A 34 -6.85 -6.05 -3.02
N ASP A 35 -6.17 -6.50 -4.09
CA ASP A 35 -4.70 -6.46 -4.12
C ASP A 35 -4.18 -5.04 -3.91
N VAL A 36 -3.01 -4.97 -3.28
CA VAL A 36 -2.33 -3.74 -2.91
C VAL A 36 -0.94 -3.70 -3.57
N PRO A 37 -0.33 -2.51 -3.72
CA PRO A 37 1.04 -2.42 -4.20
C PRO A 37 2.02 -3.21 -3.33
N ASN A 38 3.03 -3.82 -3.98
CA ASN A 38 4.08 -4.63 -3.36
C ASN A 38 3.58 -5.91 -2.64
N MET A 39 2.44 -6.45 -3.07
CA MET A 39 1.92 -7.71 -2.54
C MET A 39 2.85 -8.89 -2.87
N ASN A 40 3.10 -9.76 -1.89
CA ASN A 40 3.88 -10.98 -2.09
C ASN A 40 2.98 -12.12 -2.60
N TYR A 41 3.19 -12.60 -3.82
CA TYR A 41 2.39 -13.69 -4.41
C TYR A 41 2.94 -15.11 -4.13
N ASP A 42 4.04 -15.20 -3.39
CA ASP A 42 4.64 -16.44 -2.91
C ASP A 42 4.35 -16.66 -1.40
N ALA A 43 3.39 -15.91 -0.84
CA ALA A 43 2.96 -16.11 0.54
C ALA A 43 2.41 -17.53 0.72
N SER A 44 2.59 -18.07 1.93
CA SER A 44 2.14 -19.41 2.25
C SER A 44 1.81 -19.49 3.73
N LEU A 45 0.54 -19.77 4.04
CA LEU A 45 0.05 -19.85 5.40
C LEU A 45 1.00 -20.64 6.34
N GLY A 46 1.46 -19.96 7.39
CA GLY A 46 2.36 -20.52 8.40
C GLY A 46 3.83 -20.56 8.01
N ALA A 47 4.20 -20.20 6.78
CA ALA A 47 5.59 -20.01 6.38
C ALA A 47 6.18 -18.72 7.00
N PRO A 48 7.49 -18.67 7.23
CA PRO A 48 8.14 -17.48 7.74
C PRO A 48 8.07 -16.32 6.73
N CYS A 49 7.99 -15.11 7.26
CA CYS A 49 8.04 -13.86 6.51
C CYS A 49 8.86 -12.81 7.27
N ASP A 50 9.49 -11.91 6.53
CA ASP A 50 10.49 -10.97 7.02
C ASP A 50 9.98 -9.53 7.15
N ASN A 51 8.92 -9.17 6.44
CA ASN A 51 8.36 -7.81 6.45
C ASN A 51 6.94 -7.76 7.03
N TYR A 52 6.87 -7.43 8.32
CA TYR A 52 5.62 -7.32 9.11
C TYR A 52 5.30 -5.87 9.51
N GLU A 53 6.02 -4.88 8.99
CA GLU A 53 5.84 -3.45 9.33
C GLU A 53 5.17 -2.65 8.19
N ARG A 54 5.55 -2.90 6.93
CA ARG A 54 5.01 -2.23 5.74
C ARG A 54 4.88 -3.21 4.59
N PHE A 55 3.92 -3.02 3.69
CA PHE A 55 3.67 -3.91 2.55
C PHE A 55 3.51 -5.36 3.01
N ILE A 56 2.75 -5.55 4.08
CA ILE A 56 2.69 -6.82 4.82
C ILE A 56 1.80 -7.86 4.16
N PHE A 57 1.11 -7.51 3.07
CA PHE A 57 0.09 -8.36 2.48
C PHE A 57 0.66 -9.26 1.40
N GLY A 58 0.09 -10.45 1.28
CA GLY A 58 0.44 -11.44 0.27
C GLY A 58 -0.76 -12.27 -0.17
N ARG A 59 -0.56 -13.11 -1.18
CA ARG A 59 -1.51 -14.11 -1.65
C ARG A 59 -0.94 -15.50 -1.44
N GLY A 60 -1.70 -16.34 -0.75
CA GLY A 60 -1.42 -17.76 -0.64
C GLY A 60 -1.59 -18.49 -1.98
N PRO A 61 -1.20 -19.78 -2.09
CA PRO A 61 -1.33 -20.57 -3.33
C PRO A 61 -2.75 -20.67 -3.88
N SER A 62 -3.77 -20.44 -3.04
CA SER A 62 -5.19 -20.42 -3.42
C SER A 62 -5.72 -19.04 -3.83
N GLY A 63 -4.90 -17.99 -3.77
CA GLY A 63 -5.34 -16.59 -3.89
C GLY A 63 -5.92 -16.00 -2.60
N GLN A 64 -5.91 -16.75 -1.49
CA GLN A 64 -6.30 -16.22 -0.17
C GLN A 64 -5.40 -15.04 0.21
N ALA A 65 -5.99 -13.92 0.63
CA ALA A 65 -5.21 -12.82 1.20
C ALA A 65 -4.59 -13.26 2.52
N GLU A 66 -3.29 -13.06 2.65
CA GLU A 66 -2.50 -13.32 3.83
C GLU A 66 -1.80 -12.03 4.28
N ALA A 67 -1.44 -11.96 5.55
CA ALA A 67 -0.70 -10.86 6.13
C ALA A 67 0.49 -11.42 6.93
N CYS A 68 1.65 -10.81 6.76
CA CYS A 68 2.82 -11.11 7.55
C CYS A 68 2.67 -10.49 8.94
N HIS A 69 2.56 -11.32 9.97
CA HIS A 69 2.44 -10.87 11.35
C HIS A 69 3.61 -11.39 12.17
N PHE A 70 4.21 -10.51 12.97
CA PHE A 70 5.10 -10.95 14.02
C PHE A 70 4.30 -11.63 15.13
N PRO A 71 4.65 -12.86 15.55
CA PRO A 71 3.95 -13.55 16.61
C PRO A 71 3.89 -12.73 17.91
N PRO A 72 2.81 -12.85 18.70
CA PRO A 72 2.74 -12.21 20.00
C PRO A 72 3.95 -12.56 20.88
N PRO A 73 4.37 -11.63 21.77
CA PRO A 73 5.40 -11.94 22.75
C PRO A 73 4.98 -13.15 23.60
N ASN A 74 5.97 -13.96 24.01
CA ASN A 74 5.80 -15.18 24.82
C ASN A 74 5.38 -16.47 24.08
N GLN A 75 5.57 -16.56 22.76
CA GLN A 75 5.61 -17.88 22.12
C GLN A 75 6.88 -18.65 22.50
N PHE A 76 6.77 -19.97 22.67
CA PHE A 76 7.91 -20.86 22.91
C PHE A 76 7.99 -21.93 21.80
N PRO A 77 9.12 -22.04 21.08
CA PRO A 77 10.32 -21.21 21.18
C PRO A 77 10.05 -19.75 20.78
N ALA A 78 10.91 -18.84 21.22
CA ALA A 78 10.77 -17.42 20.89
C ALA A 78 10.80 -17.25 19.37
N ALA A 79 9.78 -16.58 18.83
CA ALA A 79 9.74 -16.23 17.42
C ALA A 79 10.83 -15.22 17.11
N THR A 80 11.62 -15.49 16.08
CA THR A 80 12.65 -14.59 15.56
C THR A 80 12.26 -13.97 14.22
N THR A 81 11.08 -14.31 13.72
CA THR A 81 10.56 -13.92 12.40
C THR A 81 9.05 -13.77 12.43
N GLY A 82 8.49 -13.05 11.45
CA GLY A 82 7.06 -13.06 11.18
C GLY A 82 6.60 -14.36 10.54
N TYR A 83 5.29 -14.58 10.54
CA TYR A 83 4.66 -15.68 9.81
C TYR A 83 3.45 -15.18 9.04
N TRP A 84 3.22 -15.78 7.88
CA TRP A 84 2.01 -15.53 7.09
C TRP A 84 0.79 -16.10 7.82
N VAL A 85 -0.21 -15.26 8.03
CA VAL A 85 -1.52 -15.65 8.56
C VAL A 85 -2.62 -15.21 7.61
N ILE A 86 -3.78 -15.86 7.69
CA ILE A 86 -4.95 -15.45 6.91
C ILE A 86 -5.32 -14.01 7.29
N SER A 87 -5.36 -13.14 6.28
CA SER A 87 -5.82 -11.76 6.45
C SER A 87 -7.34 -11.73 6.58
N TYR A 88 -7.84 -10.69 7.26
CA TYR A 88 -9.22 -10.27 7.06
C TYR A 88 -9.46 -9.89 5.59
N PRO A 89 -10.73 -9.77 5.15
CA PRO A 89 -11.02 -9.28 3.80
C PRO A 89 -10.26 -7.99 3.51
N LEU A 90 -9.45 -8.01 2.44
CA LEU A 90 -8.54 -6.94 2.07
C LEU A 90 -9.25 -5.97 1.12
N PHE A 91 -9.39 -4.72 1.52
CA PHE A 91 -10.11 -3.67 0.79
C PHE A 91 -9.17 -2.76 -0.03
N GLY A 92 -8.04 -3.31 -0.46
CA GLY A 92 -7.06 -2.58 -1.25
C GLY A 92 -6.41 -1.42 -0.51
N VAL A 93 -6.00 -0.41 -1.27
CA VAL A 93 -5.43 0.82 -0.75
C VAL A 93 -6.53 1.76 -0.26
N GLN A 94 -6.40 2.28 0.96
CA GLN A 94 -7.37 3.15 1.61
C GLN A 94 -6.70 4.41 2.17
N GLN A 95 -7.52 5.43 2.43
CA GLN A 95 -7.08 6.70 3.01
C GLN A 95 -7.47 6.76 4.49
N ALA A 96 -6.57 7.28 5.33
CA ALA A 96 -6.85 7.45 6.75
C ALA A 96 -8.10 8.33 6.97
N GLY A 97 -8.98 7.91 7.88
CA GLY A 97 -10.25 8.58 8.17
C GLY A 97 -11.40 8.27 7.20
N ALA A 98 -11.15 7.60 6.05
CA ALA A 98 -12.22 7.24 5.13
C ALA A 98 -13.16 6.18 5.75
N LYS A 99 -14.44 6.20 5.34
CA LYS A 99 -15.45 5.25 5.82
C LYS A 99 -15.05 3.82 5.46
N CYS A 100 -15.05 2.95 6.46
CA CYS A 100 -14.71 1.54 6.32
C CYS A 100 -15.97 0.66 6.53
N PRO A 101 -15.96 -0.59 6.05
CA PRO A 101 -17.13 -1.49 6.08
C PRO A 101 -17.47 -1.99 7.48
N GLY A 102 -16.49 -2.05 8.39
CA GLY A 102 -16.68 -2.49 9.77
C GLY A 102 -15.42 -3.12 10.36
N PRO A 103 -15.44 -3.53 11.64
CA PRO A 103 -14.35 -4.29 12.25
C PRO A 103 -14.06 -5.57 11.45
N GLN A 104 -12.90 -6.20 11.69
CA GLN A 104 -12.46 -7.40 10.95
C GLN A 104 -12.34 -7.17 9.44
N SER A 105 -11.82 -5.99 9.08
CA SER A 105 -11.49 -5.61 7.71
C SER A 105 -10.05 -5.13 7.67
N ALA A 106 -9.34 -5.45 6.59
CA ALA A 106 -7.95 -5.04 6.37
C ALA A 106 -7.86 -4.11 5.15
N ALA A 107 -6.90 -3.20 5.19
CA ALA A 107 -6.51 -2.38 4.05
C ALA A 107 -5.02 -2.00 4.17
N GLN A 108 -4.49 -1.35 3.14
CA GLN A 108 -3.15 -0.77 3.15
C GLN A 108 -3.25 0.73 2.91
N SER A 109 -2.40 1.54 3.53
CA SER A 109 -2.27 2.94 3.14
C SER A 109 -1.41 3.09 1.89
N ASP A 110 -1.42 4.28 1.29
CA ASP A 110 -0.55 4.58 0.14
C ASP A 110 0.94 4.41 0.49
N GLY A 111 1.33 4.70 1.74
CA GLY A 111 2.67 4.48 2.26
C GLY A 111 3.01 3.03 2.62
N GLY A 112 2.10 2.08 2.36
CA GLY A 112 2.33 0.67 2.64
C GLY A 112 2.01 0.22 4.06
N LEU A 113 1.42 1.07 4.91
CA LEU A 113 1.11 0.67 6.29
C LEU A 113 -0.17 -0.16 6.34
N PRO A 114 -0.26 -1.18 7.21
CA PRO A 114 -1.53 -1.86 7.43
C PRO A 114 -2.56 -0.89 8.01
N MET A 115 -3.81 -1.08 7.65
CA MET A 115 -4.93 -0.28 8.14
C MET A 115 -6.04 -1.15 8.73
N LEU A 116 -6.61 -0.65 9.81
CA LEU A 116 -7.72 -1.25 10.54
C LEU A 116 -8.92 -0.31 10.51
N CYS A 117 -10.12 -0.89 10.49
CA CYS A 117 -11.36 -0.13 10.61
C CYS A 117 -11.72 0.10 12.08
N LEU A 118 -11.67 1.35 12.55
CA LEU A 118 -11.92 1.71 13.95
C LEU A 118 -13.24 2.46 14.14
N GLY A 119 -14.33 1.86 13.66
CA GLY A 119 -15.68 2.42 13.79
C GLY A 119 -15.80 3.80 13.15
N ASP A 120 -16.27 4.79 13.92
CA ASP A 120 -16.48 6.16 13.45
C ASP A 120 -15.19 6.88 13.03
N ARG A 121 -14.02 6.39 13.48
CA ARG A 121 -12.71 6.91 13.02
C ARG A 121 -12.35 6.45 11.61
N GLY A 122 -13.12 5.56 11.00
CA GLY A 122 -12.82 5.04 9.67
C GLY A 122 -11.55 4.18 9.64
N TRP A 123 -10.90 4.14 8.49
CA TRP A 123 -9.61 3.49 8.31
C TRP A 123 -8.51 4.21 9.09
N GLN A 124 -7.71 3.47 9.84
CA GLN A 124 -6.60 3.99 10.63
C GLN A 124 -5.37 3.11 10.40
N GLU A 125 -4.23 3.74 10.10
CA GLU A 125 -2.95 3.05 9.98
C GLU A 125 -2.52 2.48 11.33
N GLY A 126 -2.04 1.24 11.34
CA GLY A 126 -1.57 0.58 12.55
C GLY A 126 -2.02 -0.87 12.64
N TRP A 127 -1.81 -1.46 13.80
CA TRP A 127 -2.12 -2.86 14.06
C TRP A 127 -2.71 -3.04 15.46
N PHE A 128 -3.36 -4.18 15.69
CA PHE A 128 -3.75 -4.58 17.03
C PHE A 128 -2.61 -5.33 17.72
N THR A 129 -2.39 -5.00 18.98
CA THR A 129 -1.53 -5.74 19.91
C THR A 129 -2.39 -6.30 21.04
N GLY A 130 -1.81 -7.08 21.95
CA GLY A 130 -2.50 -7.51 23.17
C GLY A 130 -2.97 -6.34 24.06
N ALA A 131 -2.44 -5.13 23.86
CA ALA A 131 -2.85 -3.92 24.57
C ALA A 131 -3.90 -3.07 23.81
N GLY A 132 -4.35 -3.50 22.63
CA GLY A 132 -5.27 -2.77 21.77
C GLY A 132 -4.60 -2.18 20.52
N PHE A 133 -5.25 -1.18 19.92
CA PHE A 133 -4.77 -0.53 18.70
C PHE A 133 -3.46 0.23 18.95
N PHE A 134 -2.47 -0.01 18.11
CA PHE A 134 -1.17 0.64 18.13
C PHE A 134 -0.94 1.36 16.79
N PRO A 135 -0.83 2.71 16.78
CA PRO A 135 -0.53 3.44 15.57
C PRO A 135 0.92 3.21 15.12
N PRO A 136 1.26 3.41 13.85
CA PRO A 136 2.63 3.35 13.36
C PRO A 136 3.52 4.38 14.08
N ALA A 137 4.80 4.06 14.24
CA ALA A 137 5.78 5.05 14.67
C ALA A 137 5.91 6.13 13.59
N GLY A 138 5.81 7.40 14.00
CA GLY A 138 5.91 8.56 13.11
C GLY A 138 7.32 8.84 12.62
#